data_AF-A0AA88SA57-F1
#
_entry.id   AF-A0AA88SA57-F1
#
_cell.length_a   1.000
_cell.length_b   1.000
_cell.length_c   1.000
_cell.angle_alpha   90.00
_cell.angle_beta   90.00
_cell.angle_gamma   90.00
#
_symmetry.space_group_name_H-M   'P 1'
#
loop_
_entity.id
_entity.type
_entity.pdbx_description
1 polymer ?
#
loop_
_entity_poly.entity_id
_entity_poly.type
_entity_poly.pdbx_seq_one_letter_code
_entity_poly.pdbx_strand_id
1 'polypeptide(L)'
;MRVSVLTVFALAALVRFCQGEKRARCAQVSCLASCLPLPMMKDMIKTLKSISKPWPSDSRRHKRFLPKFYIKKLNIADISKMLGIYEDHVFMKLWSHGIDYPERFIHSFYRLKISVERCKENGQAELTRYARKKIKEMEEAFKKLQSTELSQAVGDFETILRWISLYIDKNLSHSKCQ
;
A
#
# COMPACT_ATOMS: atom_id res chain seq x y z
N MET A 1 43.43 29.63 -8.53
CA MET A 1 42.00 29.86 -8.81
C MET A 1 41.37 28.92 -9.86
N ARG A 2 42.11 28.28 -10.78
CA ARG A 2 41.52 27.39 -11.81
C ARG A 2 41.16 25.96 -11.35
N VAL A 3 41.78 25.47 -10.27
CA VAL A 3 41.55 24.10 -9.76
C VAL A 3 40.21 23.98 -9.04
N SER A 4 39.76 25.03 -8.36
CA SER A 4 38.51 25.05 -7.58
C SER A 4 37.24 25.02 -8.43
N VAL A 5 37.31 25.43 -9.70
CA VAL A 5 36.15 25.43 -10.60
C VAL A 5 35.90 24.03 -11.17
N LEU A 6 36.96 23.26 -11.46
CA LEU A 6 36.86 21.91 -12.01
C LEU A 6 36.27 20.90 -11.00
N THR A 7 36.57 21.04 -9.71
CA THR A 7 35.99 20.19 -8.65
C THR A 7 34.48 20.43 -8.46
N VAL A 8 34.01 21.66 -8.65
CA VAL A 8 32.57 22.00 -8.54
C VAL A 8 31.77 21.41 -9.70
N PHE A 9 32.31 21.39 -10.93
CA PHE A 9 31.66 20.74 -12.07
C PHE A 9 31.64 19.21 -11.96
N ALA A 10 32.68 18.58 -11.40
CA ALA A 10 32.70 17.14 -11.14
C ALA A 10 31.67 16.70 -10.08
N LEU A 11 31.51 17.49 -9.00
CA LEU A 11 30.50 17.26 -7.98
C LEU A 11 29.07 17.48 -8.52
N ALA A 12 28.85 18.49 -9.36
CA ALA A 12 27.55 18.71 -10.00
C ALA A 12 27.16 17.60 -11.01
N ALA A 13 28.15 16.95 -11.65
CA ALA A 13 27.92 15.80 -12.52
C ALA A 13 27.55 14.52 -11.74
N LEU A 14 28.13 14.31 -10.55
CA LEU A 14 27.78 13.20 -9.66
C LEU A 14 26.36 13.34 -9.08
N VAL A 15 25.90 14.57 -8.79
CA VAL A 15 24.53 14.84 -8.31
C VAL A 15 23.48 14.65 -9.42
N ARG A 16 23.84 14.75 -10.70
CA ARG A 16 22.91 14.50 -11.83
C ARG A 16 22.65 13.02 -12.11
N PHE A 17 23.35 12.09 -11.45
CA PHE A 17 23.09 10.66 -11.50
C PHE A 17 22.37 10.16 -10.23
N CYS A 18 21.23 10.77 -9.87
CA CYS A 18 20.24 10.14 -8.97
C CYS A 18 19.54 8.95 -9.64
N GLN A 19 20.29 7.99 -10.18
CA GLN A 19 19.79 6.69 -10.64
C GLN A 19 19.44 5.78 -9.47
N GLY A 20 19.98 6.03 -8.27
CA GLY A 20 19.77 5.20 -7.08
C GLY A 20 18.29 5.05 -6.70
N GLU A 21 17.53 6.15 -6.68
CA GLU A 21 16.11 6.13 -6.30
C GLU A 21 15.25 5.38 -7.35
N LYS A 22 15.53 5.55 -8.64
CA LYS A 22 14.86 4.81 -9.71
C LYS A 22 15.17 3.31 -9.65
N ARG A 23 16.45 2.94 -9.49
CA ARG A 23 16.87 1.53 -9.36
C ARG A 23 16.26 0.88 -8.13
N ALA A 24 16.28 1.57 -6.99
CA ALA A 24 15.65 1.12 -5.75
C ALA A 24 14.15 0.86 -5.95
N ARG A 25 13.42 1.80 -6.53
CA ARG A 25 11.99 1.64 -6.85
C ARG A 25 11.73 0.44 -7.77
N CYS A 26 12.55 0.24 -8.78
CA CYS A 26 12.41 -0.90 -9.70
C CYS A 26 12.71 -2.23 -9.01
N ALA A 27 13.71 -2.28 -8.14
CA ALA A 27 13.99 -3.45 -7.30
C ALA A 27 12.82 -3.78 -6.37
N GLN A 28 12.19 -2.78 -5.76
CA GLN A 28 11.01 -2.94 -4.91
C GLN A 28 9.82 -3.51 -5.70
N VAL A 29 9.58 -2.99 -6.90
CA VAL A 29 8.47 -3.43 -7.77
C VAL A 29 8.70 -4.85 -8.28
N SER A 30 9.92 -5.17 -8.72
CA SER A 30 10.30 -6.52 -9.14
C SER A 30 10.16 -7.53 -7.98
N CYS A 31 10.60 -7.13 -6.78
CA CYS A 31 10.37 -7.89 -5.57
C CYS A 31 8.88 -8.15 -5.31
N LEU A 32 8.03 -7.11 -5.37
CA LEU A 32 6.60 -7.29 -5.17
C LEU A 32 5.97 -8.20 -6.22
N ALA A 33 6.31 -8.02 -7.49
CA ALA A 33 5.76 -8.82 -8.59
C ALA A 33 6.10 -10.31 -8.45
N SER A 34 7.30 -10.61 -7.92
CA SER A 34 7.72 -12.00 -7.65
C SER A 34 7.14 -12.57 -6.35
N CYS A 35 6.95 -11.76 -5.31
CA CYS A 35 6.42 -12.22 -4.03
C CYS A 35 4.88 -12.31 -3.97
N LEU A 36 4.17 -11.52 -4.77
CA LEU A 36 2.72 -11.41 -4.76
C LEU A 36 2.09 -12.05 -6.00
N PRO A 37 1.79 -13.36 -5.95
CA PRO A 37 1.14 -14.02 -7.08
C PRO A 37 -0.25 -13.41 -7.33
N LEU A 38 -0.53 -13.04 -8.58
CA LEU A 38 -1.83 -12.48 -8.99
C LEU A 38 -3.05 -13.31 -8.52
N PRO A 39 -3.02 -14.66 -8.52
CA PRO A 39 -4.09 -15.48 -7.95
C PRO A 39 -4.42 -15.13 -6.49
N MET A 40 -3.41 -14.88 -5.64
CA MET A 40 -3.62 -14.56 -4.23
C MET A 40 -4.39 -13.25 -4.07
N MET A 41 -4.04 -12.20 -4.81
CA MET A 41 -4.76 -10.93 -4.76
C MET A 41 -6.20 -11.07 -5.27
N LYS A 42 -6.42 -11.85 -6.33
CA LYS A 42 -7.77 -12.14 -6.86
C LYS A 42 -8.63 -12.89 -5.84
N ASP A 43 -8.05 -13.88 -5.17
CA ASP A 43 -8.74 -14.66 -4.14
C ASP A 43 -9.09 -13.81 -2.91
N MET A 44 -8.18 -12.93 -2.49
CA MET A 44 -8.46 -11.95 -1.43
C MET A 44 -9.61 -11.02 -1.81
N ILE A 45 -9.60 -10.45 -3.02
CA ILE A 45 -10.69 -9.59 -3.52
C ILE A 45 -12.02 -10.36 -3.56
N LYS A 46 -12.01 -11.60 -4.05
CA LYS A 46 -13.21 -12.45 -4.10
C LYS A 46 -13.76 -12.71 -2.69
N THR A 47 -12.86 -13.00 -1.74
CA THR A 47 -13.23 -13.25 -0.34
C THR A 47 -13.80 -12.01 0.33
N LEU A 48 -13.22 -10.83 0.10
CA LEU A 48 -13.77 -9.56 0.58
C LEU A 48 -15.18 -9.32 0.05
N LYS A 49 -15.42 -9.60 -1.24
CA LYS A 49 -16.76 -9.49 -1.84
C LYS A 49 -17.78 -10.45 -1.25
N SER A 50 -17.39 -11.65 -0.84
CA SER A 50 -18.31 -12.56 -0.14
C SER A 50 -18.62 -12.09 1.27
N ILE A 51 -17.66 -11.49 1.97
CA ILE A 51 -17.81 -11.04 3.36
C ILE A 51 -18.56 -9.70 3.43
N SER A 52 -18.43 -8.85 2.40
CA SER A 52 -19.14 -7.56 2.32
C SER A 52 -20.58 -7.67 1.78
N LYS A 53 -20.96 -8.82 1.20
CA LYS A 53 -22.26 -9.06 0.56
C LYS A 53 -23.52 -9.19 1.46
N PRO A 54 -23.47 -9.47 2.79
CA PRO A 54 -24.71 -9.67 3.53
C PRO A 54 -25.45 -8.40 3.94
N TRP A 55 -24.94 -7.20 3.64
CA TRP A 55 -25.50 -5.99 4.22
C TRP A 55 -26.45 -5.29 3.24
N PRO A 56 -27.68 -4.94 3.67
CA PRO A 56 -28.64 -4.27 2.81
C PRO A 56 -27.97 -3.03 2.26
N SER A 57 -27.99 -2.93 0.92
CA SER A 57 -27.56 -1.77 0.16
C SER A 57 -28.57 -0.65 0.42
N ASP A 58 -28.64 -0.21 1.68
CA ASP A 58 -29.48 0.90 2.06
C ASP A 58 -28.85 2.10 1.36
N SER A 59 -29.58 2.65 0.40
CA SER A 59 -29.13 3.55 -0.67
C SER A 59 -28.57 4.90 -0.19
N ARG A 60 -28.37 5.05 1.12
CA ARG A 60 -27.69 6.18 1.76
C ARG A 60 -26.19 6.01 1.56
N ARG A 61 -25.67 6.69 0.52
CA ARG A 61 -24.26 7.04 0.27
C ARG A 61 -23.25 6.21 1.07
N HIS A 62 -22.71 5.16 0.47
CA HIS A 62 -21.59 4.41 1.05
C HIS A 62 -20.48 5.41 1.44
N LYS A 63 -20.28 5.57 2.75
CA LYS A 63 -19.27 6.48 3.29
C LYS A 63 -17.92 5.79 3.08
N ARG A 64 -17.14 6.31 2.13
CA ARG A 64 -15.78 5.83 1.91
C ARG A 64 -14.90 6.27 3.07
N PHE A 65 -14.27 5.31 3.76
CA PHE A 65 -13.36 5.60 4.88
C PHE A 65 -11.95 5.88 4.41
N LEU A 66 -11.57 5.34 3.24
CA LEU A 66 -10.30 5.65 2.62
C LEU A 66 -10.27 7.10 2.10
N PRO A 67 -9.27 7.90 2.49
CA PRO A 67 -9.10 9.22 1.91
C PRO A 67 -8.72 9.09 0.43
N LYS A 68 -9.01 10.14 -0.34
CA LYS A 68 -8.63 10.19 -1.77
C LYS A 68 -7.10 10.27 -1.88
N PHE A 69 -6.45 9.14 -2.17
CA PHE A 69 -5.03 9.09 -2.48
C PHE A 69 -4.75 9.27 -3.97
N TYR A 70 -3.75 10.09 -4.30
CA TYR A 70 -3.16 10.11 -5.63
C TYR A 70 -2.27 8.87 -5.80
N ILE A 71 -2.82 7.79 -6.37
CA ILE A 71 -2.13 6.50 -6.57
C ILE A 71 -0.76 6.66 -7.24
N LYS A 72 -0.62 7.63 -8.16
CA LYS A 72 0.67 7.92 -8.85
C LYS A 72 1.80 8.35 -7.89
N LYS A 73 1.47 8.83 -6.70
CA LYS A 73 2.41 9.32 -5.68
C LYS A 73 2.66 8.33 -4.54
N LEU A 74 1.94 7.20 -4.51
CA LEU A 74 2.16 6.18 -3.49
C LEU A 74 3.44 5.40 -3.77
N ASN A 75 4.20 5.14 -2.72
CA ASN A 75 5.31 4.20 -2.73
C ASN A 75 5.03 2.98 -1.84
N ILE A 76 5.98 2.05 -1.79
CA ILE A 76 5.83 0.80 -1.02
C ILE A 76 5.76 1.04 0.50
N ALA A 77 6.41 2.08 1.02
CA ALA A 77 6.32 2.44 2.44
C ALA A 77 4.94 2.95 2.81
N ASP A 78 4.33 3.76 1.93
CA ASP A 78 2.95 4.21 2.11
C ASP A 78 1.99 3.02 2.15
N ILE A 79 2.16 2.05 1.23
CA ILE A 79 1.38 0.81 1.21
C ILE A 79 1.59 0.01 2.50
N SER A 80 2.84 -0.20 2.92
CA SER A 80 3.13 -0.97 4.14
C SER A 80 2.43 -0.38 5.37
N LYS A 81 2.52 0.94 5.54
CA LYS A 81 1.85 1.62 6.66
C LYS A 81 0.33 1.54 6.57
N MET A 82 -0.26 1.59 5.37
CA MET A 82 -1.71 1.37 5.21
C MET A 82 -2.11 -0.05 5.62
N LEU A 83 -1.33 -1.07 5.25
CA LEU A 83 -1.60 -2.46 5.66
C LEU A 83 -1.55 -2.61 7.18
N GLY A 84 -0.56 -2.00 7.85
CA GLY A 84 -0.47 -2.00 9.31
C GLY A 84 -1.71 -1.36 9.97
N ILE A 85 -2.19 -0.23 9.45
CA ILE A 85 -3.40 0.43 9.98
C ILE A 85 -4.64 -0.46 9.84
N TYR A 86 -4.76 -1.17 8.71
CA TYR A 86 -5.87 -2.10 8.51
C TYR A 86 -5.83 -3.27 9.48
N GLU A 87 -4.64 -3.82 9.74
CA GLU A 87 -4.48 -4.85 10.76
C GLU A 87 -4.90 -4.32 12.13
N ASP A 88 -4.25 -3.26 12.60
CA ASP A 88 -4.38 -2.78 13.98
C ASP A 88 -5.77 -2.20 14.29
N HIS A 89 -6.43 -1.60 13.30
CA HIS A 89 -7.65 -0.81 13.55
C HIS A 89 -8.89 -1.32 12.82
N VAL A 90 -8.75 -2.32 11.94
CA VAL A 90 -9.89 -2.94 11.27
C VAL A 90 -9.96 -4.42 11.60
N PHE A 91 -8.98 -5.21 11.17
CA PHE A 91 -9.03 -6.66 11.28
C PHE A 91 -8.91 -7.14 12.72
N MET A 92 -7.94 -6.65 13.50
CA MET A 92 -7.80 -7.02 14.91
C MET A 92 -9.05 -6.68 15.73
N LYS A 93 -9.67 -5.53 15.47
CA LYS A 93 -10.93 -5.16 16.11
C LYS A 93 -12.05 -6.12 15.72
N LEU A 94 -12.18 -6.48 14.45
CA LEU A 94 -13.24 -7.40 14.02
C LEU A 94 -13.05 -8.80 14.61
N TRP A 95 -11.81 -9.28 14.66
CA TRP A 95 -11.47 -10.56 15.30
C TRP A 95 -11.78 -10.54 16.80
N SER A 96 -11.52 -9.42 17.49
CA SER A 96 -11.86 -9.29 18.91
C SER A 96 -13.36 -9.25 19.19
N HIS A 97 -14.19 -9.00 18.18
CA HIS A 97 -15.66 -9.03 18.28
C HIS A 97 -16.26 -10.37 17.79
N GLY A 98 -15.45 -11.40 17.59
CA GLY A 98 -15.91 -12.73 17.17
C GLY A 98 -16.37 -12.82 15.71
N ILE A 99 -15.99 -11.83 14.88
CA ILE A 99 -16.24 -11.90 13.43
C ILE A 99 -15.09 -12.68 12.79
N ASP A 100 -15.34 -13.97 12.54
CA ASP A 100 -14.37 -14.85 11.91
C ASP A 100 -14.26 -14.57 10.40
N TYR A 101 -13.02 -14.34 9.97
CA TYR A 101 -12.68 -14.33 8.55
C TYR A 101 -12.27 -15.74 8.12
N PRO A 102 -12.48 -16.11 6.85
CA PRO A 102 -11.90 -17.34 6.32
C PRO A 102 -10.39 -17.35 6.60
N GLU A 103 -9.89 -18.40 7.22
CA GLU A 103 -8.47 -18.55 7.59
C GLU A 103 -7.54 -18.25 6.40
N ARG A 104 -7.94 -18.67 5.20
CA ARG A 104 -7.24 -18.38 3.94
C ARG A 104 -7.06 -16.88 3.67
N PHE A 105 -8.03 -16.04 4.02
CA PHE A 105 -7.92 -14.59 3.89
C PHE A 105 -6.89 -14.03 4.87
N ILE A 106 -6.96 -14.44 6.13
CA ILE A 106 -6.03 -14.02 7.19
C ILE A 106 -4.59 -14.38 6.78
N HIS A 107 -4.37 -15.63 6.39
CA HIS A 107 -3.06 -16.10 5.91
C HIS A 107 -2.57 -15.31 4.68
N SER A 108 -3.46 -15.05 3.71
CA SER A 108 -3.10 -14.25 2.53
C SER A 108 -2.77 -12.80 2.89
N PHE A 109 -3.50 -12.20 3.83
CA PHE A 109 -3.21 -10.85 4.32
C PHE A 109 -1.84 -10.77 4.99
N TYR A 110 -1.51 -11.71 5.87
CA TYR A 110 -0.19 -11.76 6.51
C TYR A 110 0.93 -11.96 5.50
N ARG A 111 0.75 -12.88 4.54
CA ARG A 111 1.71 -13.07 3.45
C ARG A 111 1.90 -11.80 2.62
N LEU A 112 0.83 -11.07 2.34
CA LEU A 112 0.88 -9.77 1.66
C LEU A 112 1.70 -8.77 2.46
N LYS A 113 1.42 -8.60 3.75
CA LYS A 113 2.14 -7.68 4.65
C LYS A 113 3.63 -8.00 4.71
N ILE A 114 3.99 -9.27 4.94
CA ILE A 114 5.39 -9.73 4.99
C ILE A 114 6.10 -9.44 3.66
N SER A 115 5.44 -9.74 2.53
CA SER A 115 6.02 -9.48 1.21
C SER A 115 6.26 -7.99 0.97
N VAL A 116 5.31 -7.14 1.36
CA VAL A 116 5.43 -5.69 1.23
C VAL A 116 6.55 -5.15 2.12
N GLU A 117 6.65 -5.60 3.37
CA GLU A 117 7.73 -5.19 4.28
C GLU A 117 9.11 -5.61 3.75
N ARG A 118 9.27 -6.87 3.38
CA ARG A 118 10.53 -7.37 2.80
C ARG A 118 10.93 -6.56 1.57
N CYS A 119 9.98 -6.29 0.68
CA CYS A 119 10.28 -5.51 -0.52
C CYS A 119 10.55 -4.03 -0.20
N LYS A 120 10.00 -3.45 0.88
CA LYS A 120 10.27 -2.07 1.30
C LYS A 120 11.74 -1.88 1.68
N GLU A 121 12.33 -2.87 2.36
CA GLU A 121 13.73 -2.86 2.81
C GLU A 121 14.73 -2.75 1.65
N ASN A 122 14.41 -3.30 0.47
CA ASN A 122 15.27 -3.27 -0.73
C ASN A 122 15.55 -1.87 -1.33
N GLY A 123 15.03 -0.80 -0.73
CA GLY A 123 15.26 0.57 -1.21
C GLY A 123 15.08 1.65 -0.17
N GLN A 124 15.06 1.30 1.12
CA GLN A 124 14.87 2.24 2.24
C GLN A 124 13.73 3.25 1.98
N ALA A 125 12.59 2.79 1.47
CA ALA A 125 11.49 3.69 1.18
C ALA A 125 10.93 4.30 2.47
N GLU A 126 10.83 5.61 2.51
CA GLU A 126 10.13 6.35 3.56
C GLU A 126 8.74 6.80 3.13
N LEU A 127 7.89 7.11 4.11
CA LEU A 127 6.59 7.71 3.87
C LEU A 127 6.72 9.05 3.13
N THR A 128 5.98 9.19 2.04
CA THR A 128 5.96 10.45 1.28
C THR A 128 5.30 11.56 2.11
N ARG A 129 5.76 12.82 1.98
CA ARG A 129 5.17 13.97 2.71
C ARG A 129 3.65 14.07 2.51
N TYR A 130 3.19 13.77 1.30
CA TYR A 130 1.76 13.74 0.97
C TYR A 130 1.03 12.61 1.71
N ALA A 131 1.59 11.39 1.69
CA ALA A 131 0.98 10.26 2.36
C ALA A 131 0.98 10.39 3.88
N ARG A 132 2.04 10.94 4.51
CA ARG A 132 2.11 11.11 5.99
C ARG A 132 0.86 11.76 6.56
N LYS A 133 0.41 12.88 5.98
CA LYS A 133 -0.81 13.57 6.43
C LYS A 133 -2.06 12.72 6.22
N LYS A 134 -2.21 12.13 5.03
CA LYS A 134 -3.41 11.35 4.65
C LYS A 134 -3.52 10.03 5.42
N ILE A 135 -2.39 9.37 5.67
CA ILE A 135 -2.28 8.16 6.48
C ILE A 135 -2.62 8.48 7.93
N LYS A 136 -2.15 9.60 8.48
CA LYS A 136 -2.51 10.03 9.83
C LYS A 136 -4.02 10.29 9.96
N GLU A 137 -4.61 11.02 8.99
CA GLU A 137 -6.06 11.24 8.94
C GLU A 137 -6.84 9.91 8.86
N MET A 138 -6.36 8.96 8.04
CA MET A 138 -6.94 7.62 7.92
C MET A 138 -6.84 6.85 9.24
N GLU A 139 -5.67 6.84 9.89
CA GLU A 139 -5.44 6.14 11.15
C GLU A 139 -6.37 6.66 12.25
N GLU A 140 -6.47 7.98 12.40
CA GLU A 140 -7.36 8.61 13.39
C GLU A 140 -8.85 8.37 13.11
N ALA A 141 -9.25 8.29 11.83
CA ALA A 141 -10.59 7.91 11.46
C ALA A 141 -10.87 6.43 11.82
N PHE A 142 -9.92 5.54 11.54
CA PHE A 142 -10.06 4.10 11.76
C PHE A 142 -10.09 3.72 13.24
N LYS A 143 -9.32 4.44 14.07
CA LYS A 143 -9.38 4.30 15.54
C LYS A 143 -10.79 4.51 16.11
N LYS A 144 -11.58 5.39 15.49
CA LYS A 144 -12.93 5.78 15.95
C LYS A 144 -14.07 4.92 15.39
N LEU A 145 -13.78 3.99 14.47
CA LEU A 145 -14.81 3.15 13.85
C LEU A 145 -15.47 2.23 14.88
N GLN A 146 -16.79 2.15 14.77
CA GLN A 146 -17.64 1.20 15.50
C GLN A 146 -17.87 -0.08 14.66
N SER A 147 -18.43 -1.14 15.27
CA SER A 147 -18.59 -2.47 14.64
C SER A 147 -19.25 -2.46 13.26
N THR A 148 -20.30 -1.67 13.05
CA THR A 148 -20.99 -1.53 11.75
C THR A 148 -20.13 -0.84 10.70
N GLU A 149 -19.33 0.15 11.10
CA GLU A 149 -18.42 0.88 10.21
C GLU A 149 -17.15 0.05 9.87
N LEU A 150 -16.70 -0.81 10.79
CA LEU A 150 -15.57 -1.71 10.56
C LEU A 150 -15.83 -2.66 9.38
N SER A 151 -17.04 -3.23 9.28
CA SER A 151 -17.45 -4.08 8.15
C SER A 151 -17.42 -3.33 6.81
N GLN A 152 -17.76 -2.03 6.81
CA GLN A 152 -17.66 -1.20 5.60
C GLN A 152 -16.20 -0.92 5.24
N ALA A 153 -15.35 -0.65 6.24
CA ALA A 153 -13.91 -0.45 6.03
C ALA A 153 -13.24 -1.68 5.42
N VAL A 154 -13.69 -2.89 5.76
CA VAL A 154 -13.26 -4.16 5.15
C VAL A 154 -13.58 -4.18 3.65
N GLY A 155 -14.79 -3.76 3.26
CA GLY A 155 -15.16 -3.61 1.85
C GLY A 155 -14.22 -2.63 1.12
N ASP A 156 -13.87 -1.54 1.78
CA ASP A 156 -12.91 -0.55 1.25
C ASP A 156 -11.49 -1.13 1.08
N PHE A 157 -11.11 -2.21 1.77
CA PHE A 157 -9.79 -2.85 1.62
C PHE A 157 -9.54 -3.39 0.20
N GLU A 158 -10.59 -3.71 -0.58
CA GLU A 158 -10.46 -4.03 -2.00
C GLU A 158 -9.75 -2.90 -2.76
N THR A 159 -9.98 -1.65 -2.36
CA THR A 159 -9.31 -0.48 -2.96
C THR A 159 -7.80 -0.54 -2.73
N ILE A 160 -7.33 -0.95 -1.54
CA ILE A 160 -5.89 -1.09 -1.23
C ILE A 160 -5.27 -2.17 -2.12
N LEU A 161 -5.93 -3.33 -2.25
CA LEU A 161 -5.46 -4.41 -3.13
C LEU A 161 -5.36 -3.96 -4.59
N ARG A 162 -6.33 -3.18 -5.08
CA ARG A 162 -6.27 -2.57 -6.42
C ARG A 162 -5.13 -1.56 -6.54
N TRP A 163 -4.84 -0.77 -5.51
CA TRP A 163 -3.70 0.16 -5.54
C TRP A 163 -2.37 -0.57 -5.59
N ILE A 164 -2.22 -1.69 -4.88
CA ILE A 164 -1.02 -2.54 -4.95
C ILE A 164 -0.85 -3.09 -6.36
N SER A 165 -1.89 -3.66 -6.97
CA SER A 165 -1.84 -4.13 -8.36
C SER A 165 -1.41 -3.01 -9.32
N LEU A 166 -2.04 -1.84 -9.22
CA LEU A 166 -1.70 -0.69 -10.05
C LEU A 166 -0.27 -0.18 -9.81
N TYR A 167 0.24 -0.28 -8.58
CA TYR A 167 1.62 0.05 -8.25
C TYR A 167 2.59 -0.92 -8.93
N ILE A 168 2.28 -2.23 -8.94
CA ILE A 168 3.08 -3.23 -9.65
C ILE A 168 3.03 -2.96 -11.16
N ASP A 169 1.84 -2.92 -11.77
CA ASP A 169 1.65 -2.81 -13.22
C ASP A 169 2.30 -1.55 -13.82
N LYS A 170 2.11 -0.39 -13.17
CA LYS A 170 2.61 0.90 -13.68
C LYS A 170 4.12 1.04 -13.66
N ASN A 171 4.80 0.27 -12.81
CA ASN A 171 6.23 0.35 -12.63
C ASN A 171 6.95 -0.83 -13.28
N LEU A 172 6.24 -1.89 -13.68
CA LEU A 172 6.78 -2.99 -14.50
C LEU A 172 6.92 -2.62 -15.99
N SER A 173 6.24 -1.59 -16.49
CA SER A 173 6.39 -1.15 -17.89
C SER A 173 7.86 -0.79 -18.16
N HIS A 174 8.52 -1.53 -19.08
CA HIS A 174 9.95 -1.46 -19.40
C HIS A 174 10.54 -0.04 -19.51
N SER A 175 9.75 0.95 -19.95
CA SER A 175 10.19 2.34 -20.13
C SER A 175 10.52 3.13 -18.85
N LYS A 176 10.20 2.62 -17.64
CA LYS A 176 10.48 3.31 -16.37
C LYS A 176 11.60 2.69 -15.55
N CYS A 177 11.98 1.46 -15.87
CA CYS A 177 12.97 0.68 -15.15
C CYS A 177 14.20 0.30 -16.00
N GLN A 178 14.27 0.81 -17.24
CA GLN A 178 15.47 0.92 -18.08
C GLN A 178 15.88 2.39 -18.15
#